data_AF-A0A7X0DH74-F1
#
_entry.id   AF-A0A7X0DH74-F1
#
_cell.length_a   1.000
_cell.length_b   1.000
_cell.length_c   1.000
_cell.angle_alpha   90.00
_cell.angle_beta   90.00
_cell.angle_gamma   90.00
#
_symmetry.space_group_name_H-M   'P 1'
#
loop_
_entity.id
_entity.type
_entity.pdbx_description
1 polymer ?
#
loop_
_entity_poly.entity_id
_entity_poly.type
_entity_poly.pdbx_seq_one_letter_code
_entity_poly.pdbx_strand_id
1 'polypeptide(L)'
;MRRLALFIAVLVTMTALAQDQSVVFSKFSKALKLTSFDQKASTAQFSGNITVTGTLFIEFDMAAPERADGVNFAKFVPDAPSASRLPAVLAGFYPGAVRYVSLEPAQAALEAGFGKEEAMRLAHGREPFLSKAVRVILHNDPASVECDSRDYVSSEATVEPADVEQVAMGVTGQVEVPHGC
;
A
#
# COMPACT_ATOMS: atom_id res chain seq x y z
N MET A 1 4.78 59.03 2.05
CA MET A 1 4.22 58.09 3.07
C MET A 1 3.26 57.03 2.51
N ARG A 2 2.51 57.28 1.41
CA ARG A 2 1.60 56.29 0.77
C ARG A 2 2.25 55.00 0.22
N ARG A 3 3.54 55.03 -0.13
CA ARG A 3 4.27 53.87 -0.70
C ARG A 3 4.76 52.87 0.35
N LEU A 4 4.84 53.26 1.63
CA LEU A 4 5.29 52.40 2.72
C LEU A 4 4.18 51.43 3.18
N ALA A 5 2.93 51.90 3.18
CA ALA A 5 1.77 51.09 3.57
C ALA A 5 1.49 49.93 2.59
N LEU A 6 1.82 50.11 1.30
CA LEU A 6 1.65 49.07 0.29
C LEU A 6 2.65 47.91 0.45
N PHE A 7 3.87 48.20 0.93
CA PHE A 7 4.89 47.17 1.16
C PHE A 7 4.54 46.27 2.36
N ILE A 8 3.97 46.85 3.42
CA ILE A 8 3.54 46.09 4.60
C ILE A 8 2.34 45.19 4.27
N ALA A 9 1.41 45.65 3.44
CA ALA A 9 0.25 44.84 3.03
C ALA A 9 0.65 43.59 2.20
N VAL A 10 1.67 43.70 1.34
CA VAL A 10 2.18 42.55 0.55
C VAL A 10 2.91 41.54 1.44
N LEU A 11 3.60 42.00 2.49
CA LEU A 11 4.29 41.13 3.46
C LEU A 11 3.31 40.26 4.29
N VAL A 12 2.12 40.76 4.61
CA VAL A 12 1.11 39.99 5.36
C VAL A 12 0.40 38.97 4.48
N THR A 13 0.28 39.19 3.16
CA THR A 13 -0.33 38.20 2.26
C THR A 13 0.54 36.98 1.96
N MET A 14 1.87 37.09 2.11
CA MET A 14 2.76 35.95 1.85
C MET A 14 2.86 34.94 3.00
N THR A 15 2.56 35.33 4.23
CA THR A 15 2.59 34.41 5.37
C THR A 15 1.36 33.48 5.43
N ALA A 16 0.31 33.77 4.67
CA ALA A 16 -0.90 32.94 4.62
C ALA A 16 -0.81 31.74 3.65
N LEU A 17 0.25 31.65 2.82
CA LEU A 17 0.41 30.57 1.83
C LEU A 17 1.28 29.40 2.30
N ALA A 18 1.88 29.49 3.48
CA ALA A 18 2.51 28.34 4.13
C ALA A 18 1.54 27.71 5.14
N GLN A 19 0.34 27.33 4.69
CA GLN A 19 -0.45 26.38 5.45
C GLN A 19 0.27 25.04 5.38
N ASP A 20 1.06 24.79 6.41
CA ASP A 20 1.61 23.49 6.78
C ASP A 20 0.43 22.49 6.82
N GLN A 21 0.23 21.75 5.73
CA GLN A 21 -0.86 20.78 5.64
C GLN A 21 -0.48 19.61 6.55
N SER A 22 -0.87 19.69 7.82
CA SER A 22 -0.68 18.59 8.75
C SER A 22 -1.43 17.36 8.24
N VAL A 23 -0.69 16.26 8.07
CA VAL A 23 -1.30 14.99 7.67
C VAL A 23 -2.12 14.45 8.82
N VAL A 24 -3.40 14.15 8.55
CA VAL A 24 -4.33 13.59 9.52
C VAL A 24 -4.65 12.17 9.10
N PHE A 25 -4.46 11.21 10.00
CA PHE A 25 -4.85 9.82 9.77
C PHE A 25 -6.24 9.53 10.34
N SER A 26 -6.92 8.54 9.77
CA SER A 26 -8.19 8.02 10.27
C SER A 26 -8.03 7.42 11.67
N LYS A 27 -9.15 7.10 12.31
CA LYS A 27 -9.10 6.14 13.43
C LYS A 27 -8.89 4.76 12.83
N PHE A 28 -7.81 4.10 13.21
CA PHE A 28 -7.46 2.75 12.78
C PHE A 28 -7.25 1.83 13.99
N SER A 29 -6.90 0.56 13.71
CA SER A 29 -6.68 -0.45 14.76
C SER A 29 -5.63 0.00 15.79
N LYS A 30 -5.90 -0.21 17.08
CA LYS A 30 -4.92 -0.01 18.17
C LYS A 30 -3.67 -0.90 18.04
N ALA A 31 -3.74 -1.91 17.18
CA ALA A 31 -2.63 -2.79 16.88
C ALA A 31 -1.51 -2.09 16.08
N LEU A 32 -1.78 -0.93 15.49
CA LEU A 32 -0.80 -0.06 14.84
C LEU A 32 -0.64 1.24 15.61
N LYS A 33 0.57 1.81 15.58
CA LYS A 33 0.90 3.10 16.19
C LYS A 33 1.80 3.89 15.26
N LEU A 34 1.44 5.13 14.95
CA LEU A 34 2.32 6.04 14.21
C LEU A 34 3.58 6.33 15.04
N THR A 35 4.75 6.05 14.49
CA THR A 35 6.06 6.26 15.14
C THR A 35 6.83 7.44 14.58
N SER A 36 6.73 7.69 13.27
CA SER A 36 7.35 8.83 12.63
C SER A 36 6.55 9.28 11.40
N PHE A 37 6.73 10.54 11.03
CA PHE A 37 6.20 11.10 9.79
C PHE A 37 7.20 12.12 9.24
N ASP A 38 7.67 11.89 8.02
CA ASP A 38 8.49 12.84 7.28
C ASP A 38 7.60 13.62 6.31
N GLN A 39 7.32 14.88 6.65
CA GLN A 39 6.54 15.79 5.82
C GLN A 39 7.15 16.04 4.43
N LYS A 40 8.48 16.03 4.30
CA LYS A 40 9.15 16.34 3.02
C LYS A 40 9.04 15.17 2.05
N ALA A 41 9.20 13.96 2.57
CA ALA A 41 9.06 12.73 1.81
C ALA A 41 7.60 12.25 1.71
N SER A 42 6.69 12.82 2.51
CA SER A 42 5.30 12.33 2.67
C SER A 42 5.24 10.86 3.12
N THR A 43 6.21 10.45 3.94
CA THR A 43 6.36 9.06 4.39
C THR A 43 5.96 8.93 5.86
N ALA A 44 5.11 7.95 6.18
CA ALA A 44 4.71 7.63 7.54
C ALA A 44 5.28 6.28 7.98
N GLN A 45 5.57 6.13 9.26
CA GLN A 45 5.98 4.83 9.79
C GLN A 45 5.02 4.41 10.90
N PHE A 46 4.58 3.17 10.83
CA PHE A 46 3.72 2.57 11.85
C PHE A 46 4.45 1.39 12.49
N SER A 47 4.37 1.29 13.81
CA SER A 47 4.79 0.09 14.53
C SER A 47 3.58 -0.70 15.02
N GLY A 48 3.75 -2.01 15.11
CA GLY A 48 2.72 -2.95 15.54
C GLY A 48 2.57 -4.12 14.58
N ASN A 49 1.68 -5.03 14.94
CA ASN A 49 1.36 -6.22 14.15
C ASN A 49 -0.14 -6.24 13.88
N ILE A 50 -0.54 -6.32 12.62
CA ILE A 50 -1.95 -6.43 12.26
C ILE A 50 -2.16 -7.54 11.24
N THR A 51 -3.10 -8.44 11.55
CA THR A 51 -3.55 -9.48 10.63
C THR A 51 -4.72 -8.95 9.81
N VAL A 52 -4.60 -9.00 8.49
CA VAL A 52 -5.59 -8.54 7.50
C VAL A 52 -5.83 -9.63 6.46
N THR A 53 -6.99 -9.61 5.83
CA THR A 53 -7.40 -10.54 4.77
C THR A 53 -7.65 -9.78 3.47
N GLY A 54 -7.45 -10.46 2.35
CA GLY A 54 -7.54 -9.82 1.04
C GLY A 54 -7.02 -10.72 -0.08
N THR A 55 -6.65 -10.10 -1.19
CA THR A 55 -6.16 -10.78 -2.38
C THR A 55 -4.72 -10.42 -2.63
N LEU A 56 -3.85 -11.42 -2.73
CA LEU A 56 -2.49 -11.29 -3.25
C LEU A 56 -2.56 -11.27 -4.77
N PHE A 57 -1.96 -10.26 -5.39
CA PHE A 57 -1.71 -10.13 -6.82
C PHE A 57 -0.22 -10.25 -7.09
N ILE A 58 0.13 -11.07 -8.07
CA ILE A 58 1.49 -11.22 -8.57
C ILE A 58 1.47 -10.83 -10.04
N GLU A 59 2.32 -9.88 -10.43
CA GLU A 59 2.64 -9.60 -11.82
C GLU A 59 4.03 -10.14 -12.13
N PHE A 60 4.16 -10.82 -13.27
CA PHE A 60 5.43 -11.35 -13.75
C PHE A 60 6.06 -10.40 -14.77
N ASP A 61 7.38 -10.30 -14.76
CA ASP A 61 8.10 -9.61 -15.83
C ASP A 61 8.10 -10.53 -17.06
N MET A 62 7.50 -10.10 -18.18
CA MET A 62 7.31 -10.93 -19.36
C MET A 62 8.37 -10.63 -20.42
N ALA A 63 9.41 -11.46 -20.48
CA ALA A 63 10.42 -11.38 -21.55
C ALA A 63 9.83 -11.67 -22.94
N ALA A 64 8.75 -12.44 -23.02
CA ALA A 64 7.94 -12.66 -24.22
C ALA A 64 6.49 -13.00 -23.82
N PRO A 65 5.50 -12.95 -24.74
CA PRO A 65 4.09 -13.23 -24.42
C PRO A 65 3.81 -14.58 -23.74
N GLU A 66 4.72 -15.55 -23.84
CA GLU A 66 4.61 -16.86 -23.22
C GLU A 66 5.80 -17.20 -22.31
N ARG A 67 6.54 -16.20 -21.84
CA ARG A 67 7.74 -16.42 -21.03
C ARG A 67 7.95 -15.30 -20.02
N ALA A 68 7.63 -15.60 -18.77
CA ALA A 68 8.05 -14.80 -17.62
C ALA A 68 9.57 -14.95 -17.38
N ASP A 69 10.17 -13.90 -16.82
CA ASP A 69 11.57 -13.78 -16.38
C ASP A 69 11.63 -13.28 -14.93
N GLY A 70 10.81 -13.89 -14.07
CA GLY A 70 10.69 -13.51 -12.66
C GLY A 70 9.46 -12.68 -12.34
N VAL A 71 9.44 -12.17 -11.11
CA VAL A 71 8.30 -11.43 -10.54
C VAL A 71 8.58 -9.94 -10.62
N ASN A 72 7.68 -9.18 -11.27
CA ASN A 72 7.75 -7.73 -11.30
C ASN A 72 7.33 -7.14 -9.96
N PHE A 73 6.11 -7.43 -9.50
CA PHE A 73 5.64 -7.02 -8.18
C PHE A 73 4.72 -8.03 -7.52
N ALA A 74 4.62 -7.92 -6.19
CA ALA A 74 3.59 -8.55 -5.39
C ALA A 74 2.83 -7.47 -4.62
N LYS A 75 1.52 -7.40 -4.83
CA LYS A 75 0.64 -6.42 -4.18
C LYS A 75 -0.50 -7.13 -3.48
N PHE A 76 -0.76 -6.76 -2.23
CA PHE A 76 -1.89 -7.24 -1.44
C PHE A 76 -2.99 -6.19 -1.42
N VAL A 77 -4.18 -6.56 -1.89
CA VAL A 77 -5.38 -5.71 -1.86
C VAL A 77 -6.25 -6.15 -0.69
N PRO A 78 -6.35 -5.37 0.39
CA PRO A 78 -7.16 -5.73 1.55
C PRO A 78 -8.66 -5.76 1.18
N ASP A 79 -9.40 -6.70 1.78
CA ASP A 79 -10.87 -6.67 1.71
C ASP A 79 -11.45 -5.47 2.48
N ALA A 80 -12.73 -5.16 2.26
CA ALA A 80 -13.35 -3.98 2.89
C ALA A 80 -13.27 -3.97 4.44
N PRO A 81 -13.52 -5.09 5.16
CA PRO A 81 -13.31 -5.15 6.60
C PRO A 81 -11.86 -4.86 7.01
N SER A 82 -10.87 -5.42 6.31
CA SER A 82 -9.46 -5.25 6.61
C SER A 82 -8.95 -3.86 6.27
N ALA A 83 -9.37 -3.29 5.14
CA ALA A 83 -9.02 -1.95 4.71
C ALA A 83 -9.43 -0.90 5.76
N SER A 84 -10.59 -1.09 6.40
CA SER A 84 -11.06 -0.18 7.47
C SER A 84 -10.19 -0.18 8.73
N ARG A 85 -9.36 -1.22 8.91
CA ARG A 85 -8.47 -1.38 10.06
C ARG A 85 -7.09 -0.77 9.84
N LEU A 86 -6.75 -0.44 8.59
CA LEU A 86 -5.51 0.20 8.20
C LEU A 86 -5.61 1.74 8.31
N PRO A 87 -4.51 2.46 8.56
CA PRO A 87 -4.52 3.92 8.63
C PRO A 87 -4.84 4.53 7.25
N ALA A 88 -5.94 5.27 7.17
CA ALA A 88 -6.27 6.06 5.96
C ALA A 88 -5.82 7.51 6.17
N VAL A 89 -5.40 8.19 5.10
CA VAL A 89 -5.10 9.63 5.16
C VAL A 89 -6.40 10.41 4.96
N LEU A 90 -6.79 11.24 5.93
CA LEU A 90 -8.01 12.06 5.89
C LEU A 90 -7.77 13.47 5.36
N ALA A 91 -6.59 14.02 5.63
CA ALA A 91 -6.19 15.37 5.20
C ALA A 91 -4.67 15.45 5.06
N GLY A 92 -4.19 16.39 4.24
CA GLY A 92 -2.79 16.50 3.83
C GLY A 92 -2.58 16.01 2.40
N PHE A 93 -1.40 15.45 2.11
CA PHE A 93 -1.09 14.89 0.79
C PHE A 93 -1.79 13.55 0.55
N TYR A 94 -2.39 13.38 -0.63
CA TYR A 94 -3.03 12.15 -1.12
C TYR A 94 -4.08 11.52 -0.15
N PRO A 95 -5.12 12.27 0.28
CA PRO A 95 -6.14 11.73 1.16
C PRO A 95 -6.88 10.54 0.53
N GLY A 96 -7.04 9.47 1.29
CA GLY A 96 -7.73 8.26 0.88
C GLY A 96 -7.42 7.06 1.77
N ALA A 97 -8.19 5.99 1.56
CA ALA A 97 -7.90 4.69 2.12
C ALA A 97 -6.71 4.02 1.42
N VAL A 98 -6.05 3.10 2.13
CA VAL A 98 -5.03 2.22 1.56
C VAL A 98 -5.64 1.43 0.41
N ARG A 99 -5.03 1.51 -0.78
CA ARG A 99 -5.49 0.74 -1.95
C ARG A 99 -4.84 -0.63 -2.00
N TYR A 100 -3.54 -0.69 -1.74
CA TYR A 100 -2.79 -1.92 -1.72
C TYR A 100 -1.54 -1.82 -0.83
N VAL A 101 -1.00 -2.97 -0.48
CA VAL A 101 0.26 -3.14 0.25
C VAL A 101 1.25 -3.85 -0.66
N SER A 102 2.28 -3.17 -1.13
CA SER A 102 3.42 -3.78 -1.82
C SER A 102 4.17 -4.68 -0.86
N LEU A 103 4.34 -5.94 -1.24
CA LEU A 103 5.03 -6.96 -0.44
C LEU A 103 6.41 -7.19 -1.04
N GLU A 104 7.44 -6.81 -0.30
CA GLU A 104 8.82 -6.90 -0.75
C GLU A 104 9.62 -7.88 0.13
N PRO A 105 10.49 -8.74 -0.43
CA PRO A 105 10.68 -9.00 -1.87
C PRO A 105 9.48 -9.73 -2.50
N ALA A 106 9.11 -9.35 -3.72
CA ALA A 106 7.94 -9.91 -4.41
C ALA A 106 8.01 -11.43 -4.62
N GLN A 107 9.21 -11.97 -4.90
CA GLN A 107 9.46 -13.41 -5.00
C GLN A 107 9.12 -14.15 -3.69
N ALA A 108 9.43 -13.57 -2.54
CA ALA A 108 9.12 -14.17 -1.25
C ALA A 108 7.60 -14.24 -1.01
N ALA A 109 6.86 -13.21 -1.41
CA ALA A 109 5.40 -13.20 -1.33
C ALA A 109 4.75 -14.25 -2.24
N LEU A 110 5.30 -14.46 -3.46
CA LEU A 110 4.87 -15.54 -4.35
C LEU A 110 5.09 -16.92 -3.70
N GLU A 111 6.28 -17.18 -3.16
CA GLU A 111 6.60 -18.44 -2.50
C GLU A 111 5.72 -18.70 -1.28
N ALA A 112 5.45 -17.69 -0.47
CA ALA A 112 4.58 -17.81 0.70
C ALA A 112 3.11 -18.05 0.31
N GLY A 113 2.62 -17.40 -0.75
CA GLY A 113 1.24 -17.54 -1.20
C GLY A 113 0.95 -18.86 -1.93
N PHE A 114 1.89 -19.36 -2.72
CA PHE A 114 1.67 -20.50 -3.63
C PHE A 114 2.48 -21.75 -3.27
N GLY A 115 3.46 -21.64 -2.38
CA GLY A 115 4.42 -22.69 -2.08
C GLY A 115 5.63 -22.62 -3.01
N LYS A 116 6.80 -23.00 -2.50
CA LYS A 116 8.09 -22.83 -3.18
C LYS A 116 8.18 -23.54 -4.54
N GLU A 117 7.74 -24.80 -4.62
CA GLU A 117 7.81 -25.57 -5.86
C GLU A 117 6.93 -24.97 -6.96
N GLU A 118 5.71 -24.59 -6.60
CA GLU A 118 4.76 -23.99 -7.53
C GLU A 118 5.21 -22.58 -7.94
N ALA A 119 5.74 -21.79 -7.01
CA ALA A 119 6.32 -20.48 -7.30
C ALA A 119 7.45 -20.55 -8.34
N MET A 120 8.35 -21.54 -8.24
CA MET A 120 9.41 -21.75 -9.24
C MET A 120 8.86 -22.05 -10.64
N ARG A 121 7.75 -22.82 -10.71
CA ARG A 121 7.07 -23.13 -11.97
C ARG A 121 6.38 -21.89 -12.54
N LEU A 122 5.70 -21.12 -11.69
CA LEU A 122 4.92 -19.95 -12.08
C LEU A 122 5.81 -18.77 -12.53
N ALA A 123 6.96 -18.56 -11.88
CA ALA A 123 7.91 -17.49 -12.22
C ALA A 123 8.53 -17.59 -13.62
N HIS A 124 8.37 -18.74 -14.30
CA HIS A 124 8.78 -18.97 -15.68
C HIS A 124 7.60 -19.40 -16.56
N GLY A 125 6.38 -19.09 -16.11
CA GLY A 125 5.14 -19.45 -16.77
C GLY A 125 4.79 -18.55 -17.95
N ARG A 126 3.56 -18.75 -18.45
CA ARG A 126 2.97 -17.97 -19.54
C ARG A 126 1.97 -16.92 -19.05
N GLU A 127 1.52 -17.06 -17.81
CA GLU A 127 0.51 -16.18 -17.23
C GLU A 127 1.19 -14.87 -16.79
N PRO A 128 0.76 -13.71 -17.31
CA PRO A 128 1.34 -12.43 -16.91
C PRO A 128 0.93 -12.02 -15.49
N PHE A 129 -0.19 -12.55 -14.99
CA PHE A 129 -0.75 -12.22 -13.69
C PHE A 129 -1.32 -13.44 -12.99
N LEU A 130 -1.20 -13.45 -11.66
CA LEU A 130 -1.90 -14.40 -10.80
C LEU A 130 -2.52 -13.67 -9.61
N SER A 131 -3.60 -14.25 -9.08
CA SER A 131 -4.18 -13.78 -7.84
C SER A 131 -4.64 -14.92 -6.96
N LYS A 132 -4.58 -14.71 -5.63
CA LYS A 132 -5.03 -15.68 -4.64
C LYS A 132 -5.51 -14.98 -3.37
N ALA A 133 -6.59 -15.47 -2.78
CA ALA A 133 -7.02 -15.00 -1.48
C ALA A 133 -6.02 -15.44 -0.38
N VAL A 134 -5.59 -14.50 0.44
CA VAL A 134 -4.57 -14.71 1.47
C VAL A 134 -4.94 -13.96 2.76
N ARG A 135 -4.34 -14.42 3.85
CA ARG A 135 -4.21 -13.69 5.10
C ARG A 135 -2.78 -13.15 5.16
N VAL A 136 -2.64 -11.85 5.44
CA VAL A 136 -1.35 -11.19 5.59
C VAL A 136 -1.22 -10.66 7.00
N ILE A 137 -0.10 -10.94 7.65
CA ILE A 137 0.30 -10.33 8.90
C ILE A 137 1.33 -9.26 8.56
N LEU A 138 0.93 -7.99 8.68
CA LEU A 138 1.80 -6.84 8.49
C LEU A 138 2.55 -6.58 9.81
N HIS A 139 3.87 -6.47 9.72
CA HIS A 139 4.80 -6.39 10.85
C HIS A 139 5.60 -5.10 10.77
N ASN A 140 5.46 -4.19 11.74
CA ASN A 140 6.29 -2.98 11.90
C ASN A 140 6.67 -2.29 10.57
N ASP A 141 5.69 -1.97 9.73
CA ASP A 141 5.99 -1.52 8.37
C ASP A 141 6.10 0.02 8.25
N PRO A 142 7.15 0.52 7.58
CA PRO A 142 7.16 1.88 7.06
C PRO A 142 6.14 1.98 5.91
N ALA A 143 5.06 2.72 6.11
CA ALA A 143 4.11 3.03 5.05
C ALA A 143 4.53 4.32 4.32
N SER A 144 5.29 4.21 3.24
CA SER A 144 5.51 5.34 2.34
C SER A 144 4.36 5.47 1.36
N VAL A 145 3.65 6.60 1.41
CA VAL A 145 2.69 6.94 0.35
C VAL A 145 3.51 7.51 -0.81
N GLU A 146 3.95 6.64 -1.70
CA GLU A 146 4.71 7.01 -2.90
C GLU A 146 3.80 7.06 -4.12
N CYS A 147 3.88 8.15 -4.89
CA CYS A 147 3.03 8.45 -6.06
C CYS A 147 1.52 8.51 -5.71
N ASP A 148 0.64 8.92 -6.63
CA ASP A 148 -0.83 9.06 -6.43
C ASP A 148 -1.56 7.78 -5.92
N SER A 149 -0.81 6.70 -5.68
CA SER A 149 -1.29 5.34 -5.59
C SER A 149 -1.75 4.88 -4.20
N ARG A 150 -1.40 5.58 -3.11
CA ARG A 150 -1.85 5.24 -1.73
C ARG A 150 -1.44 3.83 -1.32
N ASP A 151 -0.15 3.61 -1.44
CA ASP A 151 0.50 2.31 -1.31
C ASP A 151 1.16 2.20 0.05
N TYR A 152 1.10 1.02 0.65
CA TYR A 152 1.91 0.70 1.81
C TYR A 152 3.01 -0.23 1.34
N VAL A 153 4.24 -0.04 1.81
CA VAL A 153 5.32 -0.99 1.52
C VAL A 153 5.57 -1.81 2.78
N SER A 154 5.62 -3.13 2.65
CA SER A 154 5.95 -4.04 3.74
C SER A 154 7.06 -4.98 3.31
N SER A 155 8.17 -4.94 4.04
CA SER A 155 9.34 -5.80 3.80
C SER A 155 9.36 -7.06 4.67
N GLU A 156 8.53 -7.11 5.71
CA GLU A 156 8.52 -8.19 6.71
C GLU A 156 7.15 -8.88 6.83
N ALA A 157 6.25 -8.70 5.86
CA ALA A 157 4.94 -9.33 5.88
C ALA A 157 5.01 -10.87 5.87
N THR A 158 4.20 -11.49 6.72
CA THR A 158 3.93 -12.93 6.63
C THR A 158 2.67 -13.15 5.79
N VAL A 159 2.78 -13.95 4.72
CA VAL A 159 1.64 -14.32 3.87
C VAL A 159 1.24 -15.76 4.14
N GLU A 160 -0.05 -15.98 4.38
CA GLU A 160 -0.64 -17.28 4.63
C GLU A 160 -1.82 -17.51 3.68
N PRO A 161 -2.05 -18.73 3.18
CA PRO A 161 -3.28 -19.04 2.46
C PRO A 161 -4.51 -18.73 3.33
N ALA A 162 -5.53 -18.08 2.76
CA ALA A 162 -6.79 -17.90 3.46
C ALA A 162 -7.55 -19.24 3.53
N ASP A 163 -8.12 -19.55 4.70
CA ASP A 163 -9.00 -20.72 4.85
C ASP A 163 -10.26 -20.53 3.99
N VAL A 164 -10.73 -21.60 3.33
CA VAL A 164 -11.79 -21.57 2.30
C VAL A 164 -13.09 -20.90 2.79
N GLU A 165 -13.40 -20.97 4.09
CA GLU A 165 -14.57 -20.31 4.69
C GLU A 165 -14.47 -18.78 4.75
N GLN A 166 -13.27 -18.20 4.78
CA GLN A 166 -13.06 -16.75 4.85
C GLN A 166 -13.18 -16.06 3.48
N VAL A 167 -12.98 -16.81 2.39
CA VAL A 167 -12.98 -16.28 1.00
C VAL A 167 -14.41 -16.04 0.48
N ALA A 168 -15.38 -16.82 0.96
CA ALA A 168 -16.77 -16.78 0.48
C ALA A 168 -17.52 -15.46 0.81
N MET A 169 -17.00 -14.63 1.73
CA MET A 169 -17.65 -13.40 2.18
C MET A 169 -17.20 -12.12 1.46
N GLY A 170 -16.16 -12.16 0.61
CA GLY A 170 -15.46 -10.94 0.15
C GLY A 170 -15.47 -10.63 -1.35
N VAL A 171 -15.74 -11.59 -2.24
CA VAL A 171 -15.49 -11.41 -3.68
C VAL A 171 -16.81 -11.16 -4.44
N THR A 172 -17.32 -9.92 -4.40
CA THR A 172 -18.43 -9.47 -5.27
C THR A 172 -18.12 -8.20 -6.07
N GLY A 173 -16.88 -7.71 -6.05
CA GLY A 173 -16.44 -6.55 -6.85
C GLY A 173 -15.48 -6.96 -7.96
N GLN A 174 -15.52 -6.26 -9.09
CA GLN A 174 -14.42 -6.26 -10.06
C GLN A 174 -13.16 -5.80 -9.34
N VAL A 175 -12.21 -6.71 -9.11
CA VAL A 175 -10.93 -6.33 -8.50
C VAL A 175 -10.08 -5.70 -9.60
N GLU A 176 -9.86 -4.40 -9.48
CA GLU A 176 -8.94 -3.66 -10.35
C GLU A 176 -7.53 -4.24 -10.15
N VAL A 177 -6.91 -4.73 -11.23
CA VAL A 177 -5.55 -5.25 -11.18
C VAL A 177 -4.64 -4.10 -10.79
N PRO A 178 -3.87 -4.20 -9.69
CA PRO A 178 -2.92 -3.17 -9.34
C PRO A 178 -1.92 -2.99 -10.49
N HIS A 179 -1.63 -1.76 -10.88
CA HIS A 179 -0.56 -1.46 -11.85
C HIS A 179 0.68 -0.99 -11.10
N GLY A 180 1.87 -1.22 -11.66
CA GLY A 180 3.11 -0.61 -11.15
C GLY A 180 3.01 0.92 -11.10
N CYS A 181 3.79 1.56 -10.23
CA CYS A 181 4.01 3.00 -10.29
C CYS A 181 4.84 3.36 -11.53
#